data_AF-A0A3Q8UC14-F1
#
_entry.id   AF-A0A3Q8UC14-F1
#
_cell.length_a   1.000
_cell.length_b   1.000
_cell.length_c   1.000
_cell.angle_alpha   90.00
_cell.angle_beta   90.00
_cell.angle_gamma   90.00
#
_symmetry.space_group_name_H-M   'P 1'
#
loop_
_entity.id
_entity.type
_entity.pdbx_description
1 polymer ?
#
loop_
_entity_poly.entity_id
_entity_poly.type
_entity_poly.pdbx_seq_one_letter_code
_entity_poly.pdbx_strand_id
1 'polypeptide(L)'
;MRILTATKRLFPDKLWDVSFAFFETYFVYCNNITDQSCLLSAIKKTTLSQSSINDILTLSETQNIKDALKIATSDAINIGIFGCPTFAVLRDQINKDKLRVFTKKKCLNQYEIFFGADRLHLLAYYLNLPFFGPFQNSHNQSNEAKL
;
A
#
# COMPACT_ATOMS: atom_id res chain seq x y z
N MET A 1 -3.57 10.36 -0.30
CA MET A 1 -4.07 11.22 0.80
C MET A 1 -2.92 12.08 1.31
N ARG A 2 -3.10 13.41 1.41
CA ARG A 2 -1.99 14.35 1.67
C ARG A 2 -1.27 14.11 3.00
N ILE A 3 -2.03 13.84 4.07
CA ILE A 3 -1.46 13.52 5.39
C ILE A 3 -0.54 12.30 5.29
N LEU A 4 -0.96 11.21 4.65
CA LEU A 4 -0.11 10.01 4.48
C LEU A 4 1.15 10.30 3.65
N THR A 5 1.04 11.16 2.63
CA THR A 5 2.20 11.60 1.85
C THR A 5 3.18 12.40 2.72
N ALA A 6 2.69 13.28 3.59
CA ALA A 6 3.51 14.03 4.55
C ALA A 6 4.11 13.12 5.63
N THR A 7 3.34 12.16 6.17
CA THR A 7 3.83 11.14 7.09
C THR A 7 4.96 10.34 6.46
N LYS A 8 4.80 9.85 5.23
CA LYS A 8 5.88 9.15 4.51
C LYS A 8 7.16 9.99 4.36
N ARG A 9 7.01 11.31 4.18
CA ARG A 9 8.14 12.23 4.02
C ARG A 9 8.89 12.48 5.33
N LEU A 10 8.18 12.69 6.44
CA LEU A 10 8.79 13.06 7.73
C LEU A 10 9.10 11.86 8.62
N PHE A 11 8.20 10.89 8.66
CA PHE A 11 8.21 9.75 9.58
C PHE A 11 7.83 8.46 8.83
N PRO A 12 8.67 8.00 7.87
CA PRO A 12 8.36 6.85 7.01
C PRO A 12 8.07 5.55 7.80
N ASP A 13 8.69 5.39 8.96
CA ASP A 13 8.47 4.30 9.91
C ASP A 13 7.06 4.29 10.53
N LYS A 14 6.39 5.46 10.57
CA LYS A 14 5.02 5.64 11.09
C LYS A 14 3.94 5.58 10.02
N LEU A 15 4.31 5.39 8.75
CA LEU A 15 3.35 5.38 7.65
C LEU A 15 2.30 4.28 7.81
N TRP A 16 2.70 3.09 8.26
CA TRP A 16 1.79 1.98 8.50
C TRP A 16 0.76 2.32 9.58
N ASP A 17 1.23 2.75 10.76
CA ASP A 17 0.39 3.09 11.90
C ASP A 17 -0.68 4.13 11.52
N VAL A 18 -0.27 5.21 10.83
CA VAL A 18 -1.21 6.27 10.42
C VAL A 18 -2.17 5.80 9.34
N SER A 19 -1.70 5.00 8.36
CA SER A 19 -2.56 4.44 7.32
C SER A 19 -3.62 3.51 7.90
N PHE A 20 -3.21 2.66 8.85
CA PHE A 20 -4.11 1.72 9.52
C PHE A 20 -5.12 2.45 10.41
N ALA A 21 -4.70 3.48 11.16
CA ALA A 21 -5.60 4.30 11.95
C ALA A 21 -6.70 4.96 11.09
N PHE A 22 -6.38 5.44 9.88
CA PHE A 22 -7.38 5.95 8.95
C PHE A 22 -8.27 4.86 8.37
N PHE A 23 -7.70 3.70 8.06
CA PHE A 23 -8.46 2.56 7.58
C PHE A 23 -9.50 2.12 8.60
N GLU A 24 -9.12 1.94 9.87
CA GLU A 24 -10.06 1.61 10.95
C GLU A 24 -11.10 2.70 11.15
N THR A 25 -10.67 3.96 11.17
CA THR A 25 -11.56 5.11 11.35
C THR A 25 -12.67 5.13 10.30
N TYR A 26 -12.34 4.84 9.04
CA TYR A 26 -13.32 4.84 7.96
C TYR A 26 -14.10 3.52 7.83
N PHE A 27 -13.42 2.39 7.77
CA PHE A 27 -14.02 1.09 7.42
C PHE A 27 -14.54 0.31 8.63
N VAL A 28 -13.99 0.52 9.83
CA VAL A 28 -14.41 -0.20 11.04
C VAL A 28 -15.37 0.65 11.85
N TYR A 29 -15.04 1.92 12.06
CA TYR A 29 -15.82 2.83 12.89
C TYR A 29 -16.79 3.72 12.11
N CYS A 30 -16.82 3.62 10.78
CA CYS A 30 -17.73 4.37 9.90
C CYS A 30 -17.68 5.90 10.10
N ASN A 31 -16.55 6.43 10.56
CA ASN A 31 -16.39 7.87 10.78
C ASN A 31 -16.01 8.60 9.49
N ASN A 32 -16.41 9.86 9.38
CA ASN A 32 -16.13 10.68 8.22
C ASN A 32 -14.68 11.19 8.18
N ILE A 33 -13.81 10.52 7.41
CA ILE A 33 -12.41 10.93 7.22
C ILE A 33 -12.20 12.13 6.28
N THR A 34 -13.28 12.78 5.82
CA THR A 34 -13.19 14.11 5.17
C THR A 34 -13.18 15.24 6.21
N ASP A 35 -13.63 14.98 7.44
CA ASP A 35 -13.55 15.92 8.55
C ASP A 35 -12.14 15.91 9.16
N GLN A 36 -11.53 17.10 9.22
CA GLN A 36 -10.22 17.30 9.84
C GLN A 36 -10.22 16.88 11.31
N SER A 37 -11.30 17.12 12.07
CA SER A 37 -11.37 16.73 13.48
C SER A 37 -11.30 15.20 13.65
N CYS A 38 -11.95 14.47 12.74
CA CYS A 38 -11.92 13.02 12.68
C CYS A 38 -10.51 12.49 12.35
N LEU A 39 -9.85 13.10 11.34
CA LEU A 39 -8.48 12.77 10.98
C LEU A 39 -7.50 12.99 12.15
N LEU A 40 -7.62 14.11 12.85
CA LEU A 40 -6.80 14.41 14.03
C LEU A 40 -7.01 13.39 15.14
N SER A 41 -8.26 13.03 15.42
CA SER A 41 -8.60 12.02 16.42
C SER A 41 -7.99 10.66 16.07
N ALA A 42 -7.99 10.27 14.80
CA ALA A 42 -7.38 9.03 14.33
C ALA A 42 -5.85 9.03 14.53
N ILE A 43 -5.15 10.10 14.13
CA ILE A 43 -3.69 10.17 14.26
C ILE A 43 -3.25 10.20 15.73
N LYS A 44 -4.03 10.85 16.61
CA LYS A 44 -3.75 10.90 18.06
C LYS A 44 -3.76 9.52 18.75
N LYS A 45 -4.35 8.50 18.13
CA LYS A 45 -4.32 7.11 18.62
C LYS A 45 -3.01 6.38 18.27
N THR A 46 -2.18 6.96 17.41
CA THR A 46 -0.88 6.39 17.03
C THR A 46 0.21 6.76 18.04
N THR A 47 1.42 6.26 17.83
CA THR A 47 2.59 6.55 18.69
C THR A 47 3.26 7.91 18.41
N LEU A 48 2.68 8.74 17.55
CA LEU A 48 3.22 10.06 17.19
C LEU A 48 3.04 11.08 18.33
N SER A 49 4.07 11.90 18.56
CA SER A 49 3.98 13.03 19.49
C SER A 49 3.08 14.14 18.92
N GLN A 50 2.51 14.99 19.78
CA GLN A 50 1.68 16.12 19.32
C GLN A 50 2.47 17.10 18.41
N SER A 51 3.78 17.28 18.66
CA SER A 51 4.64 18.07 17.78
C SER A 51 4.75 17.45 16.39
N SER A 52 5.02 16.14 16.32
CA SER A 52 5.11 15.40 15.05
C SER A 52 3.80 15.45 14.27
N ILE A 53 2.66 15.37 14.97
CA ILE A 53 1.33 15.52 14.35
C ILE A 53 1.19 16.91 13.72
N ASN A 54 1.56 17.97 14.44
CA ASN A 54 1.49 19.33 13.92
C ASN A 54 2.38 19.50 12.68
N ASP A 55 3.61 18.97 12.71
CA ASP A 55 4.54 19.04 11.57
C ASP A 55 3.96 18.34 10.32
N ILE A 56 3.36 17.16 10.49
CA ILE A 56 2.69 16.43 9.40
C ILE A 56 1.54 17.26 8.82
N LEU A 57 0.68 17.85 9.67
CA LEU A 57 -0.47 18.62 9.23
C LEU A 57 -0.04 19.84 8.44
N THR A 58 0.88 20.63 9.00
CA THR A 58 1.43 21.81 8.34
C THR A 58 2.06 21.44 7.00
N LEU A 59 2.87 20.38 6.95
CA LEU A 59 3.48 19.93 5.70
C LEU A 59 2.43 19.45 4.69
N SER A 60 1.37 18.79 5.14
CA SER A 60 0.33 18.22 4.27
C SER A 60 -0.45 19.26 3.46
N GLU A 61 -0.49 20.50 3.92
CA GLU A 61 -1.15 21.61 3.22
C GLU A 61 -0.27 22.31 2.19
N THR A 62 1.04 22.05 2.20
CA THR A 62 1.99 22.64 1.26
C THR A 62 1.76 22.17 -0.17
N GLN A 63 2.09 23.03 -1.14
CA GLN A 63 2.01 22.67 -2.56
C GLN A 63 2.92 21.49 -2.90
N ASN A 64 4.09 21.39 -2.25
CA ASN A 64 5.03 20.29 -2.42
C ASN A 64 4.39 18.92 -2.15
N ILE A 65 3.60 18.78 -1.07
CA ILE A 65 2.91 17.51 -0.78
C ILE A 65 1.75 17.23 -1.74
N LYS A 66 1.03 18.27 -2.16
CA LYS A 66 -0.03 18.15 -3.17
C LYS A 66 0.53 17.61 -4.48
N ASP A 67 1.65 18.19 -4.92
CA ASP A 67 2.36 17.77 -6.13
C ASP A 67 2.95 16.37 -5.98
N ALA A 68 3.57 16.06 -4.84
CA ALA A 68 4.12 14.73 -4.59
C ALA A 68 3.04 13.63 -4.62
N LEU A 69 1.86 13.89 -4.05
CA LEU A 69 0.73 12.97 -4.14
C LEU A 69 0.27 12.80 -5.60
N LYS A 70 0.14 13.91 -6.34
CA LYS A 70 -0.26 13.89 -7.76
C LYS A 70 0.74 13.10 -8.60
N ILE A 71 2.04 13.36 -8.46
CA ILE A 71 3.12 12.68 -9.17
C ILE A 71 3.08 11.18 -8.88
N ALA A 72 3.02 10.78 -7.60
CA ALA A 72 2.97 9.37 -7.24
C ALA A 72 1.76 8.64 -7.86
N THR A 73 0.60 9.28 -7.92
CA THR A 73 -0.59 8.72 -8.58
C THR A 73 -0.46 8.71 -10.11
N SER A 74 0.11 9.74 -10.72
CA SER A 74 0.38 9.79 -12.16
C SER A 74 1.39 8.71 -12.59
N ASP A 75 2.44 8.49 -11.80
CA ASP A 75 3.43 7.45 -12.05
C ASP A 75 2.80 6.05 -11.98
N ALA A 76 1.90 5.83 -11.01
CA ALA A 76 1.11 4.60 -10.93
C ALA A 76 0.26 4.37 -12.19
N ILE A 77 -0.42 5.40 -12.68
CA ILE A 77 -1.22 5.34 -13.92
C ILE A 77 -0.31 5.05 -15.13
N ASN A 78 0.87 5.68 -15.21
CA ASN A 78 1.82 5.49 -16.32
C ASN A 78 2.34 4.05 -16.40
N ILE A 79 2.43 3.33 -15.29
CA ILE A 79 2.77 1.90 -15.27
C ILE A 79 1.54 0.98 -15.45
N GLY A 80 0.37 1.54 -15.77
CA GLY A 80 -0.85 0.78 -16.08
C GLY A 80 -1.68 0.39 -14.87
N ILE A 81 -1.46 0.98 -13.69
CA ILE A 81 -2.34 0.76 -12.53
C ILE A 81 -3.68 1.47 -12.77
N PHE A 82 -4.77 0.71 -12.66
CA PHE A 82 -6.13 1.20 -12.92
C PHE A 82 -7.06 1.12 -11.69
N GLY A 83 -6.60 0.57 -10.56
CA GLY A 83 -7.42 0.37 -9.36
C GLY A 83 -6.61 0.15 -8.09
N CYS A 84 -7.29 -0.05 -6.95
CA CYS A 84 -6.68 -0.26 -5.64
C CYS A 84 -7.40 -1.39 -4.87
N PRO A 85 -6.69 -2.26 -4.12
CA PRO A 85 -5.22 -2.34 -4.07
C PRO A 85 -4.65 -2.95 -5.36
N THR A 86 -3.46 -2.48 -5.74
CA THR A 86 -2.65 -3.05 -6.82
C THR A 86 -1.24 -3.26 -6.32
N PHE A 87 -0.67 -4.42 -6.60
CA PHE A 87 0.71 -4.77 -6.29
C PHE A 87 1.53 -4.75 -7.58
N ALA A 88 2.53 -3.88 -7.63
CA ALA A 88 3.48 -3.81 -8.74
C ALA A 88 4.82 -4.42 -8.28
N VAL A 89 5.24 -5.50 -8.94
CA VAL A 89 6.47 -6.22 -8.63
C VAL A 89 7.45 -6.04 -9.76
N LEU A 90 8.72 -5.77 -9.45
CA LEU A 90 9.75 -5.70 -10.48
C LEU A 90 9.87 -7.07 -11.19
N ARG A 91 9.87 -7.08 -12.53
CA ARG A 91 9.90 -8.32 -13.32
C ARG A 91 11.14 -9.17 -13.09
N ASP A 92 12.24 -8.58 -12.62
CA ASP A 92 13.46 -9.30 -12.26
C ASP A 92 13.33 -10.09 -10.94
N GLN A 93 12.37 -9.75 -10.09
CA GLN A 93 12.03 -10.46 -8.85
C GLN A 93 11.04 -11.61 -9.10
N ILE A 94 10.38 -11.64 -10.27
CA ILE A 94 9.43 -12.69 -10.63
C ILE A 94 10.17 -13.89 -11.22
N ASN A 95 9.71 -15.10 -10.89
CA ASN A 95 10.16 -16.32 -11.56
C ASN A 95 9.75 -16.28 -13.05
N LYS A 96 10.75 -16.13 -13.92
CA LYS A 96 10.57 -16.00 -15.38
C LYS A 96 9.99 -17.24 -16.03
N ASP A 97 10.23 -18.42 -15.48
CA ASP A 97 9.70 -19.68 -16.02
C ASP A 97 8.18 -19.79 -15.81
N LYS A 98 7.65 -19.06 -14.81
CA LYS A 98 6.22 -19.01 -14.49
C LYS A 98 5.49 -17.91 -15.25
N LEU A 99 6.20 -16.93 -15.80
CA LEU A 99 5.62 -15.87 -16.62
C LEU A 99 5.14 -16.45 -17.95
N ARG A 100 3.83 -16.72 -18.06
CA ARG A 100 3.20 -16.99 -19.35
C ARG A 100 3.18 -15.70 -20.16
N VAL A 101 4.11 -15.59 -21.11
CA VAL A 101 4.12 -14.50 -22.09
C VAL A 101 2.97 -14.74 -23.08
N PHE A 102 1.78 -14.26 -22.74
CA PHE A 102 0.61 -14.32 -23.64
C PHE A 102 0.72 -13.37 -24.84
N THR A 103 1.70 -12.46 -24.82
CA THR A 103 1.88 -11.45 -25.85
C THR A 103 3.29 -11.52 -26.44
N LYS A 104 3.41 -11.73 -27.76
CA LYS A 104 4.70 -11.68 -28.48
C LYS A 104 5.38 -10.29 -28.44
N LYS A 105 4.70 -9.28 -27.91
CA LYS A 105 5.17 -7.89 -27.85
C LYS A 105 6.02 -7.71 -26.59
N LYS A 106 7.26 -7.23 -26.75
CA LYS A 106 8.14 -6.86 -25.64
C LYS A 106 7.40 -5.90 -24.71
N CYS A 107 7.06 -6.36 -23.51
CA CYS A 107 6.47 -5.51 -22.48
C CYS A 107 7.54 -4.49 -22.06
N LEU A 108 7.30 -3.22 -22.38
CA LEU A 108 8.16 -2.10 -21.99
C LEU A 108 8.07 -1.81 -20.47
N ASN A 109 7.06 -2.35 -19.79
CA ASN A 109 6.84 -2.11 -18.37
C ASN A 109 7.75 -3.02 -17.53
N GLN A 110 8.58 -2.40 -16.68
CA GLN A 110 9.47 -3.09 -15.75
C GLN A 110 8.73 -3.82 -14.62
N TYR A 111 7.42 -3.60 -14.49
CA TYR A 111 6.58 -4.22 -13.47
C TYR A 111 5.68 -5.32 -14.04
N GLU A 112 5.47 -6.35 -13.22
CA GLU A 112 4.33 -7.26 -13.28
C GLU A 112 3.26 -6.75 -12.30
N ILE A 113 2.00 -6.68 -12.74
CA ILE A 113 0.91 -5.99 -12.02
C ILE A 113 -0.14 -7.00 -11.57
N PHE A 114 -0.43 -7.02 -10.26
CA PHE A 114 -1.46 -7.84 -9.65
C PHE A 114 -2.53 -6.92 -9.04
N PHE A 115 -3.71 -6.85 -9.66
CA PHE A 115 -4.84 -6.05 -9.15
C PHE A 115 -5.77 -6.89 -8.27
N GLY A 116 -6.10 -6.39 -7.08
CA GLY A 116 -7.02 -7.02 -6.13
C GLY A 116 -6.31 -7.75 -4.99
N ALA A 117 -6.89 -7.67 -3.79
CA ALA A 117 -6.38 -8.36 -2.60
C ALA A 117 -6.50 -9.89 -2.71
N ASP A 118 -7.41 -10.38 -3.56
CA ASP A 118 -7.59 -11.79 -3.89
C ASP A 118 -6.45 -12.36 -4.75
N ARG A 119 -5.47 -11.55 -5.20
CA ARG A 119 -4.30 -12.00 -5.98
C ARG A 119 -3.06 -12.33 -5.15
N LEU A 120 -3.10 -12.21 -3.82
CA LEU A 120 -1.93 -12.45 -2.96
C LEU A 120 -1.35 -13.88 -3.09
N HIS A 121 -2.19 -14.89 -3.31
CA HIS A 121 -1.74 -16.27 -3.54
C HIS A 121 -0.98 -16.42 -4.87
N LEU A 122 -1.44 -15.76 -5.94
CA LEU A 122 -0.73 -15.72 -7.22
C LEU A 122 0.58 -14.96 -7.08
N LEU A 123 0.57 -13.82 -6.40
CA LEU A 123 1.77 -13.04 -6.10
C LEU A 123 2.85 -13.91 -5.42
N ALA A 124 2.48 -14.67 -4.39
CA ALA A 124 3.38 -15.62 -3.73
C ALA A 124 3.90 -16.71 -4.69
N TYR A 125 3.01 -17.29 -5.50
CA TYR A 125 3.40 -18.28 -6.52
C TYR A 125 4.44 -17.74 -7.51
N TYR A 126 4.27 -16.52 -8.02
CA TYR A 126 5.20 -15.88 -8.96
C TYR A 126 6.53 -15.47 -8.31
N LEU A 127 6.54 -15.20 -7.01
CA LEU A 127 7.73 -14.90 -6.23
C LEU A 127 8.45 -16.14 -5.67
N ASN A 128 7.98 -17.36 -5.96
CA ASN A 128 8.44 -18.60 -5.33
C ASN A 128 8.36 -18.57 -3.79
N LEU A 129 7.38 -17.85 -3.23
CA LEU A 129 7.14 -17.80 -1.79
C LEU A 129 5.99 -18.76 -1.42
N PRO A 130 6.04 -19.37 -0.23
CA PRO A 130 4.89 -20.12 0.29
C PRO A 130 3.72 -19.17 0.57
N PHE A 131 2.50 -19.65 0.33
CA PHE A 131 1.27 -18.94 0.71
C PHE A 131 0.52 -19.75 1.78
N PHE A 132 0.34 -19.14 2.94
CA PHE A 132 -0.29 -19.78 4.11
C PHE A 132 -1.75 -19.35 4.33
N GLY A 133 -2.35 -18.66 3.34
CA GLY A 133 -3.64 -18.01 3.51
C GLY A 133 -3.51 -16.58 4.09
N PRO A 134 -4.64 -15.85 4.15
CA PRO A 134 -4.67 -14.45 4.62
C PRO A 134 -4.50 -14.31 6.13
N PHE A 135 -4.76 -15.38 6.89
CA PHE A 135 -4.54 -15.44 8.33
C PHE A 135 -3.45 -16.48 8.61
N GLN A 136 -2.26 -16.03 8.99
CA GLN A 136 -1.28 -16.92 9.60
C GLN A 136 -1.69 -17.14 11.05
N ASN A 137 -2.16 -18.34 11.38
CA ASN A 137 -2.23 -18.76 12.77
C ASN A 137 -0.79 -18.91 13.26
N SER A 138 -0.40 -18.14 14.27
CA SER A 138 0.91 -18.23 14.96
C SER A 138 1.14 -19.57 15.69
N HIS A 139 0.24 -20.54 15.52
CA HIS A 139 0.34 -21.89 16.04
C HIS A 139 0.43 -22.90 14.89
N ASN A 140 1.61 -23.50 14.74
CA ASN A 140 1.93 -24.79 14.11
C ASN A 140 0.79 -25.45 13.30
N GLN A 141 0.86 -25.42 11.96
CA GLN A 141 0.31 -26.49 11.13
C GLN A 141 1.24 -26.72 9.93
N SER A 142 1.57 -28.00 9.74
CA SER A 142 2.36 -28.66 8.68
C SER A 142 2.67 -27.84 7.40
N ASN A 143 3.95 -27.90 7.00
CA ASN A 143 4.62 -27.26 5.85
C ASN A 143 4.05 -27.61 4.46
N GLU A 144 2.74 -27.55 4.25
CA GLU A 144 2.16 -27.70 2.91
C GLU A 144 1.45 -26.41 2.54
N ALA A 145 2.13 -25.61 1.71
CA ALA A 145 1.53 -24.47 1.05
C ALA A 145 0.30 -24.97 0.26
N LYS A 146 -0.86 -24.35 0.51
CA LYS A 146 -2.09 -24.68 -0.21
C LYS A 146 -2.03 -23.99 -1.58
N LEU A 147 -1.83 -24.78 -2.63
CA LEU A 147 -2.00 -24.37 -4.03
C LEU A 147 -3.35 -24.87 -4.55
#